data_AF-A0A914RPK3-F1
#
_entry.id   AF-A0A914RPK3-F1
#
_cell.length_a   1.000
_cell.length_b   1.000
_cell.length_c   1.000
_cell.angle_alpha   90.00
_cell.angle_beta   90.00
_cell.angle_gamma   90.00
#
_symmetry.space_group_name_H-M   'P 1'
#
loop_
_entity.id
_entity.type
_entity.pdbx_description
1 polymer ?
#
loop_
_entity_poly.entity_id
_entity_poly.type
_entity_poly.pdbx_seq_one_letter_code
_entity_poly.pdbx_strand_id
1 'polypeptide(L)'
;MCGDSELLGTYFTVLIHLCTQSKEARRFARLKVMPPLRAEDVERRPDYCGFGNAAGLLANYGFLGAINQPKRQSDSEDSETEDYKQVENFKLMDQGVISPGTVGEDGRLRPVKHVLELAPKDDPPDEEGSDID
;
A
#
# COMPACT_ATOMS: atom_id res chain seq x y z
N MET A 1 -3.76 7.51 -39.71
CA MET A 1 -3.64 6.78 -38.44
C MET A 1 -3.13 7.75 -37.36
N CYS A 2 -3.88 8.82 -37.04
CA CYS A 2 -3.40 9.91 -36.15
C CYS A 2 -4.39 10.27 -35.02
N GLY A 3 -5.63 9.77 -35.06
CA GLY A 3 -6.67 10.17 -34.08
C GLY A 3 -6.60 9.45 -32.74
N ASP A 4 -6.12 8.20 -32.71
CA ASP A 4 -6.21 7.37 -31.51
C ASP A 4 -5.26 7.83 -30.40
N SER A 5 -4.09 8.37 -30.76
CA SER A 5 -3.08 8.85 -29.80
C SER A 5 -3.46 10.18 -29.12
N GLU A 6 -4.10 11.10 -29.84
CA GLU A 6 -4.55 12.39 -29.28
C GLU A 6 -5.75 12.20 -28.33
N LEU A 7 -6.66 11.31 -28.73
CA LEU A 7 -7.81 10.92 -27.91
C LEU A 7 -7.36 10.20 -26.63
N LEU A 8 -6.37 9.30 -26.75
CA LEU A 8 -5.80 8.63 -25.58
C LEU A 8 -5.11 9.61 -24.62
N GLY A 9 -4.39 10.60 -25.15
CA GLY A 9 -3.78 11.67 -24.34
C GLY A 9 -4.80 12.50 -23.57
N THR A 10 -5.95 12.82 -24.17
CA THR A 10 -7.05 13.52 -23.49
C THR A 10 -7.70 12.66 -22.42
N TYR A 11 -7.94 11.38 -22.66
CA TYR A 11 -8.44 10.46 -21.63
C TYR A 11 -7.50 10.34 -20.44
N PHE A 12 -6.19 10.19 -20.68
CA PHE A 12 -5.21 10.13 -19.59
C PHE A 12 -5.13 11.44 -18.82
N THR A 13 -5.24 12.59 -19.49
CA THR A 13 -5.26 13.90 -18.81
C THR A 13 -6.44 14.02 -17.86
N VAL A 14 -7.64 13.63 -18.31
CA VAL A 14 -8.86 13.61 -17.47
C VAL A 14 -8.71 12.60 -16.32
N LEU A 15 -8.16 11.41 -16.60
CA LEU A 15 -7.93 10.38 -15.59
C LEU A 15 -6.94 10.86 -14.51
N ILE A 16 -5.85 11.52 -14.89
CA ILE A 16 -4.88 12.10 -13.96
C ILE A 16 -5.55 13.14 -13.08
N HIS A 17 -6.39 14.02 -13.66
CA HIS A 17 -7.11 15.03 -12.91
C HIS A 17 -8.13 14.42 -11.92
N LEU A 18 -8.77 13.32 -12.30
CA LEU A 18 -9.66 12.58 -11.41
C LEU A 18 -8.89 11.92 -10.26
N CYS A 19 -7.75 11.28 -10.58
CA CYS A 19 -6.87 10.60 -9.62
C CYS A 19 -6.16 11.58 -8.66
N THR A 20 -6.01 12.85 -9.01
CA THR A 20 -5.48 13.87 -8.09
C THR A 20 -6.54 14.36 -7.11
N GLN A 21 -7.80 14.40 -7.52
CA GLN A 21 -8.91 14.89 -6.67
C GLN A 21 -9.54 13.80 -5.79
N SER A 22 -9.56 12.55 -6.23
CA SER A 22 -10.14 11.42 -5.48
C SER A 22 -9.14 10.29 -5.28
N LYS A 23 -8.99 9.88 -4.02
CA LYS A 23 -8.10 8.77 -3.61
C LYS A 23 -8.70 7.43 -4.00
N GLU A 24 -10.01 7.31 -3.97
CA GLU A 24 -10.77 6.16 -4.41
C GLU A 24 -10.62 5.96 -5.92
N ALA A 25 -10.66 7.04 -6.71
CA ALA A 25 -10.39 6.99 -8.13
C ALA A 25 -8.95 6.56 -8.43
N ARG A 26 -7.97 7.13 -7.70
CA ARG A 26 -6.55 6.73 -7.79
C ARG A 26 -6.35 5.26 -7.45
N ARG A 27 -6.97 4.80 -6.37
CA ARG A 27 -6.91 3.40 -5.91
C ARG A 27 -7.56 2.46 -6.92
N PHE A 28 -8.73 2.84 -7.45
CA PHE A 28 -9.42 2.08 -8.49
C PHE A 28 -8.57 1.96 -9.76
N ALA A 29 -7.97 3.06 -10.21
CA ALA A 29 -7.07 3.07 -11.36
C ALA A 29 -5.85 2.16 -11.14
N ARG A 30 -5.20 2.22 -9.97
CA ARG A 30 -4.09 1.32 -9.61
C ARG A 30 -4.50 -0.14 -9.45
N LEU A 31 -5.77 -0.45 -9.17
CA LEU A 31 -6.23 -1.84 -9.03
C LEU A 31 -6.71 -2.45 -10.36
N LYS A 32 -7.35 -1.65 -11.21
CA LYS A 32 -8.08 -2.12 -12.39
C LYS A 32 -7.44 -1.73 -13.71
N VAL A 33 -6.80 -0.56 -13.76
CA VAL A 33 -6.23 -0.01 -15.00
C VAL A 33 -4.74 -0.28 -15.07
N MET A 34 -4.02 -0.10 -13.96
CA MET A 34 -2.58 -0.31 -13.86
C MET A 34 -2.21 -1.01 -12.55
N PRO A 35 -2.44 -2.34 -12.45
CA PRO A 35 -2.06 -3.14 -11.29
C PRO A 35 -0.56 -3.07 -10.97
N PRO A 36 -0.14 -3.38 -9.72
CA PRO A 36 1.25 -3.46 -9.35
C PRO A 36 2.01 -4.35 -10.32
N LEU A 37 3.04 -3.79 -10.96
CA LEU A 37 3.84 -4.49 -11.93
C LEU A 37 4.71 -5.52 -11.21
N ARG A 38 4.75 -6.75 -11.72
CA ARG A 38 5.63 -7.79 -11.20
C ARG A 38 7.04 -7.60 -11.76
N ALA A 39 8.02 -8.26 -11.15
CA ALA A 39 9.40 -8.21 -11.66
C ALA A 39 9.53 -8.70 -13.10
N GLU A 40 8.59 -9.55 -13.55
CA GLU A 40 8.49 -10.07 -14.91
C GLU A 40 7.94 -9.03 -15.90
N ASP A 41 7.12 -8.08 -15.43
CA ASP A 41 6.45 -7.07 -16.26
C ASP A 41 7.34 -5.83 -16.51
N VAL A 42 8.47 -5.72 -15.81
CA VAL A 42 9.30 -4.51 -15.75
C VAL A 42 10.70 -4.78 -16.32
N GLU A 43 10.92 -4.41 -17.58
CA GLU A 43 12.22 -4.54 -18.25
C GLU A 43 13.30 -3.62 -17.66
N ARG A 44 12.91 -2.42 -17.21
CA ARG A 44 13.77 -1.49 -16.44
C ARG A 44 13.01 -0.93 -15.26
N ARG A 45 13.56 -1.13 -14.06
CA ARG A 45 12.93 -0.58 -12.85
C ARG A 45 13.00 0.95 -12.84
N PRO A 46 11.98 1.61 -12.27
CA PRO A 46 11.97 3.07 -12.11
C PRO A 46 13.21 3.60 -11.39
N ASP A 47 13.79 2.81 -10.48
CA ASP A 47 15.02 3.14 -9.74
C ASP A 47 16.22 3.44 -10.66
N TYR A 48 16.22 2.91 -11.89
CA TYR A 48 17.25 3.13 -12.91
C TYR A 48 16.86 4.16 -13.97
N CYS A 49 15.58 4.47 -14.11
CA CYS A 49 15.06 5.50 -15.00
C CYS A 49 14.68 6.72 -14.16
N GLY A 50 15.62 7.65 -13.98
CA GLY A 50 15.36 8.87 -13.23
C GLY A 50 14.10 9.60 -13.70
N PHE A 51 13.40 10.26 -12.77
CA PHE A 51 12.13 10.97 -12.99
C PHE A 51 12.14 12.02 -14.12
N GLY A 52 13.29 12.33 -14.73
CA GLY A 52 13.46 13.34 -15.77
C GLY A 52 12.55 13.16 -17.00
N ASN A 53 12.33 11.92 -17.46
CA ASN A 53 11.45 11.67 -18.60
C ASN A 53 9.98 12.03 -18.30
N ALA A 54 9.51 11.79 -17.07
CA ALA A 54 8.15 12.15 -16.65
C ALA A 54 8.03 13.63 -16.25
N ALA A 55 9.09 14.20 -15.67
CA ALA A 55 9.11 15.58 -15.19
C ALA A 55 8.91 16.60 -16.31
N GLY A 56 9.55 16.42 -17.47
CA GLY A 56 9.39 17.31 -18.63
C GLY A 56 7.96 17.31 -19.17
N LEU A 57 7.31 16.14 -19.16
CA LEU A 57 5.92 15.99 -19.55
C LEU A 57 4.99 16.72 -18.55
N LEU A 58 5.18 16.50 -17.25
CA LEU A 58 4.40 17.15 -16.18
C LEU A 58 4.58 18.67 -16.16
N ALA A 59 5.78 19.18 -16.49
CA ALA A 59 6.04 20.60 -16.64
C ALA A 59 5.20 21.22 -17.76
N ASN A 60 5.19 20.59 -18.94
CA ASN A 60 4.42 21.07 -20.09
C ASN A 60 2.91 21.03 -19.86
N TYR A 61 2.41 20.12 -19.04
CA TYR A 61 0.99 20.06 -18.66
C TYR A 61 0.62 21.02 -17.51
N GLY A 62 1.54 21.89 -17.05
CA GLY A 62 1.28 22.87 -16.00
C GLY A 62 1.17 22.29 -14.59
N PHE A 63 1.48 21.00 -14.41
CA PHE A 63 1.37 20.31 -13.12
C PHE A 63 2.46 20.73 -12.12
N LEU A 64 3.58 21.30 -12.60
CA LEU A 64 4.64 21.83 -11.73
C LEU A 64 4.21 23.08 -10.92
N GLY A 65 3.02 23.67 -11.16
CA GLY A 65 2.50 24.74 -10.30
C GLY A 65 1.96 24.24 -8.95
N ALA A 66 1.59 22.95 -8.85
CA ALA A 66 0.92 22.38 -7.69
C ALA A 66 1.87 21.80 -6.61
N ILE A 67 3.18 21.76 -6.87
CA ILE A 67 4.19 21.21 -5.93
C ILE A 67 4.29 22.02 -4.62
N ASN A 68 3.87 23.29 -4.64
CA ASN A 68 3.83 24.14 -3.45
C ASN A 68 2.54 23.99 -2.62
N GLN A 69 1.61 23.12 -3.02
CA GLN A 69 0.42 22.85 -2.20
C GLN A 69 0.78 21.93 -1.03
N PRO A 70 0.20 22.16 0.17
CA PRO A 70 0.45 21.30 1.32
C PRO A 70 -0.01 19.88 1.00
N LYS A 71 0.96 18.96 0.91
CA LYS A 71 0.72 17.53 0.70
C LYS A 71 -0.06 17.00 1.90
N ARG A 72 -1.30 16.54 1.69
CA ARG A 72 -2.10 15.96 2.78
C ARG A 72 -1.43 14.66 3.22
N GLN A 73 -1.34 14.40 4.52
CA GLN A 73 -0.71 13.18 5.05
C GLN A 73 -1.33 11.90 4.50
N SER A 74 -2.61 11.92 4.11
CA SER A 74 -3.28 10.78 3.48
C SER A 74 -2.94 10.56 2.00
N ASP A 75 -2.04 11.35 1.40
CA ASP A 75 -1.50 11.15 0.03
C ASP A 75 -0.16 10.41 0.05
N SER A 76 0.27 9.87 1.20
CA SER A 76 1.47 9.03 1.27
C SER A 76 1.20 7.65 0.69
N GLU A 77 2.11 7.19 -0.17
CA GLU A 77 2.05 5.86 -0.80
C GLU A 77 2.20 4.72 0.23
N ASP A 78 2.81 5.00 1.39
CA ASP A 78 2.97 4.05 2.48
C ASP A 78 1.61 3.59 3.05
N SER A 79 0.69 4.54 3.28
CA SER A 79 -0.66 4.21 3.76
C SER A 79 -1.43 3.35 2.76
N GLU A 80 -1.20 3.56 1.47
CA GLU A 80 -1.87 2.79 0.43
C GLU A 80 -1.28 1.37 0.30
N THR A 81 0.02 1.21 0.57
CA THR A 81 0.73 -0.07 0.47
C THR A 81 0.27 -1.08 1.53
N GLU A 82 -0.07 -0.60 2.73
CA GLU A 82 -0.59 -1.43 3.83
C GLU A 82 -1.94 -2.07 3.49
N ASP A 83 -2.83 -1.33 2.82
CA ASP A 83 -4.14 -1.83 2.40
C ASP A 83 -4.03 -3.03 1.45
N TYR A 84 -3.08 -3.02 0.51
CA TYR A 84 -2.87 -4.15 -0.42
C TYR A 84 -2.39 -5.40 0.32
N LYS A 85 -1.46 -5.23 1.26
CA LYS A 85 -0.92 -6.34 2.07
C LYS A 85 -2.02 -6.97 2.92
N GLN A 86 -2.93 -6.17 3.48
CA GLN A 86 -4.07 -6.71 4.22
C GLN A 86 -4.98 -7.56 3.32
N VAL A 87 -5.35 -7.07 2.14
CA VAL A 87 -6.21 -7.83 1.21
C VAL A 87 -5.56 -9.14 0.76
N GLU A 88 -4.24 -9.14 0.55
CA GLU A 88 -3.49 -10.35 0.22
C GLU A 88 -3.45 -11.34 1.39
N ASN A 89 -3.21 -10.85 2.61
CA ASN A 89 -3.24 -11.66 3.82
C ASN A 89 -4.61 -12.31 4.05
N PHE A 90 -5.72 -11.57 3.86
CA PHE A 90 -7.07 -12.14 3.96
C PHE A 90 -7.30 -13.26 2.93
N LYS A 91 -6.86 -13.07 1.68
CA LYS A 91 -6.96 -14.12 0.66
C LYS A 91 -6.15 -15.36 1.01
N LEU A 92 -4.95 -15.17 1.57
CA LEU A 92 -4.09 -16.27 1.99
C LEU A 92 -4.68 -17.03 3.19
N MET A 93 -5.39 -16.34 4.09
CA MET A 93 -6.17 -16.96 5.16
C MET A 93 -7.36 -17.76 4.63
N ASP A 94 -8.15 -17.20 3.72
CA ASP A 94 -9.27 -17.91 3.07
C ASP A 94 -8.82 -19.16 2.30
N GLN A 95 -7.62 -19.11 1.70
CA GLN A 95 -7.00 -20.24 1.00
C GLN A 95 -6.32 -21.24 1.94
N GLY A 96 -6.26 -20.97 3.25
CA GLY A 96 -5.62 -21.83 4.25
C GLY A 96 -4.09 -21.86 4.17
N VAL A 97 -3.46 -20.95 3.42
CA VAL A 97 -2.00 -20.85 3.30
C VAL A 97 -1.39 -20.25 4.58
N ILE A 98 -2.12 -19.34 5.23
CA ILE A 98 -1.70 -18.67 6.47
C ILE A 98 -2.83 -18.80 7.50
N SER A 99 -2.50 -19.05 8.77
CA SER A 99 -3.46 -19.16 9.86
C SER A 99 -2.99 -18.35 11.08
N PRO A 100 -3.90 -17.75 11.86
CA PRO A 100 -3.52 -17.07 13.10
C PRO A 100 -2.82 -18.05 14.05
N GLY A 101 -1.65 -17.65 14.52
CA GLY A 101 -0.80 -18.45 15.41
C GLY A 101 -0.51 -17.68 16.68
N THR A 102 -0.27 -18.42 17.77
CA THR A 102 0.22 -17.86 19.04
C THR A 102 1.59 -18.46 19.35
N VAL A 103 2.41 -17.75 20.12
CA VAL A 103 3.72 -18.25 20.56
C VAL A 103 3.48 -19.16 21.78
N GLY A 104 3.87 -20.43 21.67
CA GLY A 104 3.82 -21.37 22.78
C GLY A 104 4.83 -21.02 23.88
N GLU A 105 4.67 -21.60 25.06
CA GLU A 105 5.63 -21.47 26.18
C GLU A 105 7.03 -22.00 25.82
N ASP A 106 7.11 -22.85 24.80
CA ASP A 106 8.34 -23.36 24.19
C ASP A 106 8.97 -22.39 23.16
N GLY A 107 8.39 -21.20 22.98
CA GLY A 107 8.82 -20.21 22.00
C GLY A 107 8.47 -20.56 20.55
N ARG A 108 7.72 -21.65 20.30
CA ARG A 108 7.37 -22.09 18.94
C ARG A 108 6.01 -21.55 18.51
N LEU A 109 5.89 -21.24 17.21
CA LEU A 109 4.63 -20.82 16.62
C LEU A 109 3.69 -22.02 16.50
N ARG A 110 2.49 -21.90 17.09
CA ARG A 110 1.43 -22.90 16.97
C ARG A 110 0.15 -22.27 16.41
N PRO A 111 -0.57 -22.94 15.51
CA PRO A 111 -1.86 -22.46 15.03
C PRO A 111 -2.88 -22.47 16.17
N VAL A 112 -3.71 -21.44 16.21
CA VAL A 112 -4.69 -21.27 17.28
C VAL A 112 -5.93 -22.14 17.03
N LYS A 113 -6.40 -22.84 18.07
CA LYS A 113 -7.61 -23.67 17.99
C LYS A 113 -8.89 -22.89 18.24
N HIS A 114 -8.82 -21.85 19.07
CA HIS A 114 -9.98 -21.05 19.46
C HIS A 114 -9.63 -19.55 19.54
N VAL A 115 -10.54 -18.68 19.08
CA VAL A 115 -10.36 -17.21 19.06
C VAL A 115 -9.93 -16.63 20.41
N LEU A 116 -10.37 -17.22 21.52
CA LEU A 116 -10.02 -16.76 22.87
C LEU A 116 -8.53 -16.87 23.19
N GLU A 117 -7.76 -17.71 22.49
CA GLU A 117 -6.31 -17.78 22.68
C GLU A 117 -5.56 -16.60 22.02
N LEU A 118 -6.21 -15.80 21.17
CA LEU A 118 -5.65 -14.57 20.61
C LEU A 118 -5.77 -13.37 21.57
N ALA A 119 -6.63 -13.45 22.59
CA ALA A 119 -6.74 -12.36 23.54
C ALA A 119 -5.41 -12.19 24.29
N PRO A 120 -4.96 -10.94 24.55
CA PRO A 120 -3.83 -10.68 25.43
C PRO A 120 -4.07 -11.43 26.75
N LYS A 121 -3.12 -12.26 27.17
CA LYS A 121 -3.15 -12.77 28.53
C LYS A 121 -2.83 -11.57 29.41
N ASP A 122 -3.72 -11.23 30.33
CA ASP A 122 -3.44 -10.23 31.35
C ASP A 122 -2.16 -10.66 32.07
N ASP A 123 -1.08 -9.88 31.91
CA ASP A 123 0.14 -10.10 32.67
C ASP A 123 -0.21 -9.92 34.16
N PRO A 124 0.26 -10.82 35.06
CA PRO A 124 0.07 -10.61 36.49
C PRO A 124 0.74 -9.28 36.89
N PRO A 125 0.14 -8.51 37.81
CA PRO A 125 0.74 -7.26 38.27
C PRO A 125 2.14 -7.54 38.82
N ASP A 126 3.12 -6.77 38.38
CA ASP A 126 4.49 -6.83 38.87
C ASP A 126 4.48 -6.76 40.41
N GLU A 127 4.85 -7.85 41.09
CA GLU A 127 5.15 -7.79 42.53
C GLU A 127 6.43 -6.96 42.67
N GLU A 128 6.28 -5.66 42.96
CA GLU A 128 7.38 -4.84 43.45
C GLU A 128 7.94 -5.49 44.72
N GLY A 129 9.16 -6.02 44.61
CA GLY A 129 9.93 -6.50 45.74
C GLY A 129 10.07 -5.40 46.77
N SER A 130 9.46 -5.60 47.94
CA SER A 130 9.75 -4.78 49.11
C SER A 130 11.16 -5.13 49.61
N ASP A 131 12.15 -4.37 49.19
CA ASP A 131 13.45 -4.35 49.86
C ASP A 131 13.26 -3.71 51.24
N ILE A 132 13.25 -4.54 52.28
CA ILE A 132 13.43 -4.16 53.67
C ILE A 132 14.86 -4.53 54.05
N ASP A 133 15.72 -3.51 54.26
CA ASP A 133 16.74 -3.45 55.32
C ASP A 133 17.26 -2.01 55.48
#